data_AF-A0A539D3U9-F1
#
_entry.id   AF-A0A539D3U9-F1
#
_cell.length_a   1.000
_cell.length_b   1.000
_cell.length_c   1.000
_cell.angle_alpha   90.00
_cell.angle_beta   90.00
_cell.angle_gamma   90.00
#
_symmetry.space_group_name_H-M   'P 1'
#
loop_
_entity.id
_entity.type
_entity.pdbx_description
1 polymer ?
#
loop_
_entity_poly.entity_id
_entity_poly.type
_entity_poly.pdbx_seq_one_letter_code
_entity_poly.pdbx_strand_id
1 'polypeptide(L)' 'MKQAFADRGVAYLKGDWTARDPAIAAELAAHGRSGVPLYLFYAPGAAEPVVLPQILTERIVRDAVRDAVGAPPAP' A
#
# COMPACT_ATOMS: atom_id res chain seq x y z
N MET A 1 13.58 -4.03 7.27
CA MET A 1 12.20 -3.57 6.92
C MET A 1 11.60 -2.66 7.99
N LYS A 2 11.27 -3.14 9.20
CA LYS A 2 10.62 -2.30 10.24
C LYS A 2 11.37 -1.00 10.57
N GLN A 3 12.71 -1.04 10.71
CA GLN A 3 13.53 0.17 10.93
C GLN A 3 13.48 1.13 9.72
N ALA A 4 13.62 0.64 8.49
CA ALA A 4 13.57 1.48 7.30
C ALA A 4 12.20 2.17 7.09
N PHE A 5 11.12 1.57 7.60
CA PHE A 5 9.78 2.19 7.60
C PHE A 5 9.67 3.26 8.70
N ALA A 6 10.17 2.98 9.90
CA ALA A 6 10.20 3.94 11.00
C ALA A 6 11.05 5.17 10.65
N ASP A 7 12.24 4.96 10.09
CA ASP A 7 13.17 6.04 9.68
C ASP A 7 12.61 6.94 8.56
N ARG A 8 11.58 6.48 7.84
CA ARG A 8 10.95 7.21 6.73
C ARG A 8 9.47 7.55 6.96
N GLY A 9 8.96 7.35 8.18
CA GLY A 9 7.57 7.69 8.54
C GLY A 9 6.50 6.86 7.82
N VAL A 10 6.82 5.64 7.38
CA VAL A 10 5.85 4.77 6.68
C VAL A 10 4.98 4.04 7.71
N ALA A 11 3.69 4.40 7.77
CA ALA A 11 2.71 3.66 8.56
C ALA A 11 2.36 2.32 7.88
N TYR A 12 2.51 1.21 8.60
CA TYR A 12 2.14 -0.11 8.10
C TYR A 12 0.76 -0.52 8.62
N LEU A 13 -0.21 -0.57 7.72
CA LEU A 13 -1.57 -1.04 7.98
C LEU A 13 -1.72 -2.46 7.45
N LYS A 14 -2.25 -3.37 8.28
CA LYS A 14 -2.59 -4.73 7.88
C LYS A 14 -4.07 -4.96 8.12
N GLY A 15 -4.84 -5.13 7.05
CA GLY A 15 -6.22 -5.61 7.12
C GLY A 15 -6.24 -7.14 7.18
N ASP A 16 -6.92 -7.71 8.19
CA ASP A 16 -7.16 -9.15 8.28
C ASP A 16 -8.51 -9.48 7.61
N TRP A 17 -8.48 -10.32 6.57
CA TRP A 17 -9.67 -10.72 5.81
C TRP A 17 -10.18 -12.09 6.29
N THR A 18 -10.38 -12.25 7.59
CA THR A 18 -11.02 -13.46 8.16
C THR A 18 -12.49 -13.25 8.50
N ALA A 19 -12.95 -12.00 8.67
CA ALA A 19 -14.32 -11.70 9.11
C ALA A 19 -15.27 -11.15 8.02
N ARG A 20 -14.85 -11.11 6.73
CA ARG A 20 -15.60 -10.41 5.66
C ARG A 20 -16.04 -9.00 6.09
N ASP A 21 -15.10 -8.22 6.59
CA ASP A 21 -15.35 -6.83 6.93
C ASP A 21 -15.88 -6.09 5.67
N PRO A 22 -17.06 -5.45 5.72
CA PRO A 22 -17.65 -4.78 4.56
C PRO A 22 -16.81 -3.61 4.06
N ALA A 23 -16.02 -2.96 4.93
CA ALA A 23 -15.10 -1.90 4.51
C ALA A 23 -13.92 -2.47 3.72
N ILE A 24 -13.37 -3.61 4.16
CA ILE A 24 -12.32 -4.32 3.40
C ILE A 24 -12.87 -4.82 2.06
N ALA A 25 -14.11 -5.32 2.03
CA ALA A 25 -14.74 -5.78 0.79
C ALA A 25 -14.99 -4.62 -0.19
N ALA A 26 -15.43 -3.46 0.31
CA ALA A 26 -15.60 -2.26 -0.51
C ALA A 26 -14.27 -1.76 -1.09
N GLU A 27 -13.21 -1.74 -0.28
CA GLU A 27 -11.87 -1.36 -0.74
C GLU A 27 -11.37 -2.34 -1.81
N LEU A 28 -11.45 -3.65 -1.56
CA LEU A 28 -11.09 -4.66 -2.55
C LEU A 28 -11.86 -4.46 -3.87
N ALA A 29 -13.18 -4.23 -3.80
CA ALA A 29 -14.00 -3.99 -4.98
C ALA A 29 -13.63 -2.70 -5.72
N ALA A 30 -13.31 -1.62 -5.00
CA ALA A 30 -12.84 -0.36 -5.58
C ALA A 30 -11.55 -0.55 -6.41
N HIS A 31 -10.67 -1.45 -5.97
CA HIS A 31 -9.45 -1.85 -6.69
C HIS A 31 -9.66 -3.03 -7.66
N GLY A 32 -10.91 -3.41 -7.96
CA GLY A 32 -11.24 -4.48 -8.89
C GLY A 32 -10.82 -5.88 -8.43
N ARG A 33 -10.68 -6.09 -7.11
CA ARG A 33 -10.27 -7.36 -6.49
C ARG A 33 -11.45 -8.05 -5.82
N SER A 34 -11.52 -9.37 -6.01
CA SER A 34 -12.51 -10.22 -5.33
C SER A 34 -11.99 -10.85 -4.03
N GLY A 35 -10.74 -10.57 -3.65
CA GLY A 35 -10.10 -11.15 -2.48
C GLY A 35 -8.66 -10.66 -2.27
N VAL A 36 -8.04 -11.14 -1.20
CA VAL A 36 -6.65 -10.87 -0.83
C VAL A 36 -5.67 -11.82 -1.56
N PRO A 37 -4.37 -11.48 -1.68
CA PRO A 37 -3.69 -10.28 -1.19
C PRO A 37 -3.91 -9.04 -2.08
N LEU A 38 -4.12 -7.90 -1.44
CA LEU A 38 -4.03 -6.57 -2.04
C LEU A 38 -3.01 -5.75 -1.24
N TYR A 39 -2.03 -5.18 -1.93
CA TYR A 39 -1.02 -4.31 -1.36
C TYR A 39 -1.13 -2.93 -1.99
N LEU A 40 -1.38 -1.93 -1.16
CA LEU A 40 -1.51 -0.53 -1.56
C LEU A 40 -0.38 0.27 -0.92
N PHE A 41 0.20 1.18 -1.68
CA PHE A 41 1.21 2.11 -1.19
C PHE A 41 0.77 3.54 -1.46
N TYR A 42 0.56 4.31 -0.39
CA TYR A 42 0.22 5.72 -0.44
C TYR A 42 1.49 6.54 -0.20
N ALA A 43 1.91 7.29 -1.23
CA ALA A 43 3.01 8.24 -1.10
C ALA A 43 2.57 9.45 -0.25
N PRO A 44 3.52 10.19 0.37
CA PRO A 44 3.18 11.42 1.09
C PRO A 44 2.40 12.40 0.20
N GLY A 45 1.17 12.75 0.63
CA GLY A 45 0.30 13.66 -0.12
C GLY A 45 -0.40 13.05 -1.35
N ALA A 46 -0.27 11.75 -1.59
CA ALA A 46 -0.99 11.09 -2.68
C ALA A 46 -2.45 10.81 -2.28
N ALA A 47 -3.39 11.25 -3.12
CA ALA A 47 -4.80 10.93 -2.99
C ALA A 47 -5.11 9.46 -3.36
N GLU A 48 -4.37 8.92 -4.33
CA GLU A 48 -4.55 7.56 -4.85
C GLU A 48 -3.33 6.68 -4.55
N PRO A 49 -3.52 5.39 -4.20
CA PRO A 49 -2.42 4.49 -3.96
C PRO A 49 -1.82 3.93 -5.25
N VAL A 50 -0.56 3.51 -5.15
CA VAL A 50 0.03 2.58 -6.11
C VAL A 50 -0.32 1.16 -5.68
N VAL A 51 -0.94 0.40 -6.58
CA VAL A 51 -1.22 -1.03 -6.38
C VAL A 51 0.07 -1.82 -6.63
N LEU A 52 0.54 -2.54 -5.59
CA LEU A 52 1.75 -3.35 -5.68
C LEU A 52 1.43 -4.79 -6.15
N PRO A 53 2.41 -5.50 -6.73
CA PRO A 53 2.27 -6.90 -7.12
C PRO A 53 1.92 -7.82 -5.94
N GLN A 54 1.21 -8.90 -6.22
CA GLN A 54 0.84 -9.92 -5.22
C GLN A 54 2.07 -10.63 -4.62
N ILE A 55 3.12 -10.83 -5.41
CA ILE A 55 4.40 -11.32 -4.88
C ILE A 55 5.21 -10.12 -4.44
N LEU A 56 5.10 -9.81 -3.16
CA LEU A 56 5.81 -8.69 -2.56
C LEU A 56 7.25 -9.11 -2.22
N THR A 57 8.22 -8.41 -2.81
CA THR A 57 9.65 -8.55 -2.47
C THR A 57 10.15 -7.29 -1.79
N GLU A 58 11.21 -7.42 -0.99
CA GLU A 58 11.82 -6.25 -0.35
C GLU A 58 12.26 -5.18 -1.36
N ARG A 59 12.73 -5.61 -2.53
CA ARG A 59 13.10 -4.72 -3.63
C ARG A 59 11.91 -3.89 -4.12
N ILE A 60 10.76 -4.52 -4.37
CA ILE A 60 9.53 -3.84 -4.84
C ILE A 60 9.11 -2.74 -3.86
N VAL A 61 9.14 -3.04 -2.57
CA VAL A 61 8.76 -2.07 -1.53
C VAL A 61 9.76 -0.92 -1.47
N ARG A 62 11.06 -1.22 -1.54
CA ARG A 62 12.12 -0.18 -1.53
C ARG A 62 12.03 0.71 -2.76
N ASP A 63 11.74 0.15 -3.92
CA ASP A 63 11.54 0.89 -5.17
C ASP A 63 10.33 1.81 -5.04
N ALA A 64 9.18 1.30 -4.60
CA ALA A 64 7.98 2.11 -4.37
C ALA A 64 8.21 3.29 -3.41
N VAL A 65 8.91 3.05 -2.29
CA VAL A 65 9.25 4.11 -1.32
C VAL A 65 10.23 5.13 -1.91
N ARG A 66 11.23 4.69 -2.68
CA ARG A 66 12.20 5.56 -3.33
C ARG A 66 11.52 6.48 -4.35
N ASP A 67 10.65 5.91 -5.19
CA ASP A 67 9.97 6.61 -6.27
C ASP A 67 8.99 7.66 -5.71
N ALA A 68 8.34 7.37 -4.58
CA ALA A 68 7.52 8.34 -3.87
C ALA A 68 8.28 9.53 -3.28
N VAL A 69 9.53 9.35 -2.86
CA VAL A 69 10.36 10.45 -2.31
C VAL A 69 10.82 11.41 -3.44
N GLY A 70 10.66 11.03 -4.72
CA GLY A 70 10.93 11.89 -5.88
C GLY A 70 9.70 12.42 -6.61
N ALA A 71 8.49 11.96 -6.27
CA ALA A 71 7.25 12.39 -6.92
C ALA A 71 6.75 13.69 -6.26
N PRO A 72 6.44 14.76 -7.03
CA PRO A 72 5.80 15.94 -6.47
C PRO A 72 4.45 15.53 -5.84
N PRO A 73 4.06 16.14 -4.70
CA PRO A 73 2.75 15.87 -4.11
C PRO A 73 1.66 16.14 -5.13
N ALA A 74 0.64 15.28 -5.16
CA ALA A 74 -0.53 15.47 -6.01
C ALA A 74 -1.14 16.86 -5.75
N PRO A 75 -1.64 17.55 -6.80
CA PRO A 75 -2.15 18.92 -6.71
C PRO A 75 -3.35 19.06 -5.77
#